data_AF-A0A956A3S5-F1
#
_entry.id   AF-A0A956A3S5-F1
#
_cell.length_a   1.000
_cell.length_b   1.000
_cell.length_c   1.000
_cell.angle_alpha   90.00
_cell.angle_beta   90.00
_cell.angle_gamma   90.00
#
_symmetry.space_group_name_H-M   'P 1'
#
loop_
_entity.id
_entity.type
_entity.pdbx_description
1 polymer ?
#
loop_
_entity_poly.entity_id
_entity_poly.type
_entity_poly.pdbx_seq_one_letter_code
_entity_poly.pdbx_strand_id
1 'polypeptide(L)'
;MFYFIPLRTAEVSARRPWANYALMAVTVALTAFAWTGGDLDFARRVATYGLGGTSGLDLVSHNFLHANVWHLLANLVGLWVFGNAICARVGSAAYIPLYLALGAATGLVAKLFGTPLAIGASGTINALVGLAVVTSPRIRVTAVVGAFWHVRKVDLPSAWFVAVWVLIDVVGAFAFDDG
;
A
#
# COMPACT_ATOMS: atom_id res chain seq x y z
N MET A 1 -3.91 7.49 -21.99
CA MET A 1 -3.38 7.12 -20.66
C MET A 1 -4.18 7.88 -19.61
N PHE A 2 -4.90 7.16 -18.75
CA PHE A 2 -5.59 7.73 -17.59
C PHE A 2 -4.66 7.59 -16.39
N TYR A 3 -4.55 8.63 -15.57
CA TYR A 3 -3.78 8.57 -14.33
C TYR A 3 -4.63 9.12 -13.18
N PHE A 4 -4.49 8.49 -12.03
CA PHE A 4 -5.24 8.80 -10.81
C PHE A 4 -4.27 8.73 -9.64
N ILE A 5 -3.87 9.89 -9.12
CA ILE A 5 -2.83 10.01 -8.10
C ILE A 5 -3.43 10.71 -6.87
N PRO A 6 -3.61 10.02 -5.74
CA PRO A 6 -4.04 10.67 -4.52
C PRO A 6 -2.94 11.62 -4.03
N LEU A 7 -3.30 12.85 -3.63
CA LEU A 7 -2.33 13.86 -3.18
C LEU A 7 -2.35 14.05 -1.67
N ARG A 8 -3.54 14.08 -1.07
CA ARG A 8 -3.74 14.32 0.36
C ARG A 8 -5.15 13.93 0.77
N THR A 9 -5.31 13.64 2.06
CA THR A 9 -6.63 13.64 2.70
C THR A 9 -6.87 14.99 3.36
N ALA A 10 -8.14 15.36 3.58
CA ALA A 10 -8.50 16.58 4.30
C ALA A 10 -8.13 16.53 5.81
N GLU A 11 -7.50 15.46 6.28
CA GLU A 11 -7.06 15.35 7.67
C GLU A 11 -5.81 16.15 7.92
N VAL A 12 -6.00 17.33 8.51
CA VAL A 12 -4.93 18.09 9.12
C VAL A 12 -4.89 17.69 10.59
N SER A 13 -4.17 16.62 10.94
CA SER A 13 -3.85 16.36 12.34
C SER A 13 -2.76 17.31 12.79
N ALA A 14 -2.92 17.88 13.98
CA ALA A 14 -1.92 18.73 14.63
C ALA A 14 -0.60 17.98 14.96
N ARG A 15 -0.61 16.64 14.89
CA ARG A 15 0.55 15.79 15.21
C ARG A 15 1.22 15.29 13.94
N ARG A 16 2.54 15.47 13.87
CA ARG A 16 3.37 14.99 12.74
C ARG A 16 3.38 13.44 12.71
N PRO A 17 3.01 12.79 11.59
CA PRO A 17 2.91 11.33 11.49
C PRO A 17 4.29 10.65 11.31
N TRP A 18 5.21 10.89 12.25
CA TRP A 18 6.61 10.44 12.13
C TRP A 18 6.75 8.93 11.97
N ALA A 19 5.84 8.13 12.55
CA ALA A 19 5.88 6.68 12.44
C ALA A 19 5.65 6.21 11.01
N ASN A 20 4.78 6.89 10.25
CA ASN A 20 4.57 6.57 8.85
C ASN A 20 5.79 6.93 8.00
N TYR A 21 6.45 8.06 8.29
CA TYR A 21 7.71 8.40 7.63
C TYR A 21 8.82 7.39 7.93
N ALA A 22 8.91 6.92 9.17
CA ALA A 22 9.86 5.88 9.55
C ALA A 22 9.58 4.58 8.79
N LEU A 23 8.31 4.16 8.69
CA LEU A 23 7.92 2.99 7.91
C LEU A 23 8.27 3.15 6.43
N MET A 24 7.97 4.31 5.82
CA MET A 24 8.36 4.59 4.44
C MET A 24 9.87 4.51 4.23
N ALA A 25 10.67 5.05 5.16
CA ALA A 25 12.12 4.99 5.10
C ALA A 25 12.63 3.55 5.22
N VAL A 26 12.06 2.75 6.13
CA VAL A 26 12.37 1.32 6.28
C VAL A 26 12.01 0.55 5.01
N THR A 27 10.84 0.81 4.41
CA THR A 27 10.43 0.19 3.15
C THR A 27 11.43 0.49 2.03
N VAL A 28 11.87 1.74 1.89
CA VAL A 28 12.89 2.12 0.90
C VAL A 28 14.20 1.39 1.17
N ALA A 29 14.68 1.39 2.42
CA ALA A 29 15.94 0.77 2.79
C ALA A 29 15.93 -0.75 2.54
N LEU A 30 14.86 -1.44 2.92
CA LEU A 30 14.73 -2.89 2.73
C LEU A 30 14.54 -3.27 1.27
N THR A 31 13.78 -2.49 0.50
CA THR A 31 13.68 -2.69 -0.95
C THR A 31 15.02 -2.44 -1.65
N ALA A 32 15.73 -1.37 -1.29
CA ALA A 32 17.04 -1.08 -1.86
C ALA A 32 18.06 -2.17 -1.52
N PHE A 33 18.08 -2.64 -0.26
CA PHE A 33 18.87 -3.79 0.14
C PHE A 33 18.52 -5.01 -0.70
N ALA A 34 17.23 -5.29 -0.92
CA ALA A 34 16.79 -6.44 -1.69
C ALA A 34 17.27 -6.43 -3.14
N TRP A 35 17.46 -5.27 -3.76
CA TRP A 35 17.99 -5.13 -5.13
C TRP A 35 19.51 -5.28 -5.25
N THR A 36 20.25 -5.33 -4.14
CA THR A 36 21.71 -5.55 -4.20
C THR A 36 22.04 -6.96 -4.69
N GLY A 37 23.16 -7.16 -5.39
CA GLY A 37 23.58 -8.50 -5.85
C GLY A 37 22.88 -9.01 -7.13
N GLY A 38 21.98 -8.23 -7.72
CA GLY A 38 21.33 -8.54 -8.99
C GLY A 38 20.13 -9.49 -8.86
N ASP A 39 19.61 -9.94 -10.00
CA ASP A 39 18.30 -10.59 -10.08
C ASP A 39 18.21 -11.93 -9.32
N LEU A 40 19.30 -12.71 -9.30
CA LEU A 40 19.34 -13.98 -8.57
C LEU A 40 19.26 -13.77 -7.06
N ASP A 41 19.99 -12.80 -6.54
CA ASP A 41 19.97 -12.48 -5.10
C ASP A 41 18.63 -11.84 -4.71
N PHE A 42 18.06 -11.01 -5.58
CA PHE A 42 16.71 -10.50 -5.40
C PHE A 42 15.67 -11.63 -5.32
N ALA A 43 15.69 -12.58 -6.27
CA ALA A 43 14.77 -13.71 -6.28
C ALA A 43 14.88 -14.57 -5.01
N ARG A 44 16.11 -14.80 -4.52
CA ARG A 44 16.34 -15.52 -3.25
C ARG A 44 15.75 -14.79 -2.04
N ARG A 45 15.92 -13.47 -1.98
CA ARG A 45 15.35 -12.64 -0.91
C ARG A 45 13.83 -12.60 -0.96
N VAL A 46 13.26 -12.51 -2.17
CA VAL A 46 11.81 -12.60 -2.36
C VAL A 46 11.28 -13.97 -1.92
N ALA A 47 11.96 -15.07 -2.25
CA ALA A 47 11.58 -16.40 -1.78
C ALA A 47 11.66 -16.55 -0.25
N THR A 48 12.57 -15.82 0.40
CA THR A 48 12.79 -15.90 1.86
C THR A 48 11.85 -14.98 2.65
N TYR A 49 11.64 -13.76 2.16
CA TYR A 49 10.99 -12.67 2.89
C TYR A 49 9.67 -12.19 2.26
N GLY A 50 9.35 -12.60 1.02
CA GLY A 50 8.04 -12.40 0.40
C GLY A 50 7.03 -13.48 0.83
N LEU A 51 5.76 -13.33 0.42
CA LEU A 51 4.65 -14.24 0.77
C LEU A 51 4.76 -15.63 0.11
N GLY A 52 5.83 -16.34 0.42
CA GLY A 52 6.12 -17.72 0.02
C GLY A 52 7.13 -18.39 0.97
N GLY A 53 7.58 -17.65 2.00
CA GLY A 53 8.47 -18.17 3.02
C GLY A 53 7.75 -19.07 4.04
N THR A 54 8.52 -19.90 4.72
CA THR A 54 8.03 -20.82 5.76
C THR A 54 8.24 -20.30 7.19
N SER A 55 8.88 -19.14 7.34
CA SER A 55 9.33 -18.62 8.64
C SER A 55 8.27 -17.88 9.44
N GLY A 56 7.09 -17.59 8.87
CA GLY A 56 6.04 -16.77 9.48
C GLY A 56 6.37 -15.27 9.52
N LEU A 57 7.66 -14.91 9.57
CA LEU A 57 8.15 -13.54 9.35
C LEU A 57 7.68 -12.98 8.01
N ASP A 58 7.54 -13.86 7.03
CA ASP A 58 7.10 -13.56 5.68
C ASP A 58 5.69 -12.96 5.60
N LEU A 59 4.84 -13.16 6.61
CA LEU A 59 3.55 -12.48 6.76
C LEU A 59 3.69 -10.97 6.96
N VAL A 60 4.83 -10.51 7.45
CA VAL A 60 5.10 -9.09 7.70
C VAL A 60 6.14 -8.55 6.73
N SER A 61 7.23 -9.27 6.50
CA SER A 61 8.36 -8.79 5.70
C SER A 61 8.02 -8.56 4.24
N HIS A 62 6.99 -9.23 3.70
CA HIS A 62 6.56 -9.04 2.31
C HIS A 62 6.18 -7.60 1.99
N ASN A 63 5.69 -6.85 2.98
CA ASN A 63 5.27 -5.46 2.83
C ASN A 63 6.41 -4.50 2.48
N PHE A 64 7.66 -4.93 2.71
CA PHE A 64 8.83 -4.07 2.58
C PHE A 64 9.67 -4.37 1.33
N LEU A 65 9.25 -5.33 0.50
CA LEU A 65 9.91 -5.70 -0.75
C LEU A 65 9.11 -5.22 -1.95
N HIS A 66 9.78 -4.70 -2.98
CA HIS A 66 9.11 -4.26 -4.21
C HIS A 66 9.88 -4.75 -5.45
N ALA A 67 9.13 -5.16 -6.47
CA ALA A 67 9.67 -5.71 -7.71
C ALA A 67 10.48 -4.70 -8.53
N ASN A 68 10.10 -3.42 -8.48
CA ASN A 68 10.74 -2.36 -9.25
C ASN A 68 10.45 -0.98 -8.63
N VAL A 69 11.11 0.04 -9.17
CA VAL A 69 11.00 1.43 -8.70
C VAL A 69 9.57 1.98 -8.79
N TRP A 70 8.83 1.66 -9.84
CA TRP A 70 7.47 2.16 -10.02
C TRP A 70 6.51 1.54 -9.01
N HIS A 71 6.66 0.25 -8.73
CA HIS A 71 5.91 -0.44 -7.70
C HIS A 71 6.20 0.14 -6.30
N LEU A 72 7.46 0.44 -5.99
CA LEU A 72 7.84 1.12 -4.75
C LEU A 72 7.21 2.51 -4.67
N LEU A 73 7.35 3.33 -5.72
CA LEU A 73 6.82 4.70 -5.75
C LEU A 73 5.31 4.74 -5.56
N ALA A 74 4.56 3.86 -6.22
CA ALA A 74 3.11 3.76 -6.08
C ALA A 74 2.70 3.47 -4.63
N ASN A 75 3.38 2.52 -3.98
CA ASN A 75 3.12 2.20 -2.57
C ASN A 75 3.52 3.34 -1.63
N LEU A 76 4.63 4.03 -1.89
CA LEU A 76 5.04 5.20 -1.10
C LEU A 76 4.03 6.34 -1.20
N VAL A 77 3.43 6.56 -2.37
CA VAL A 77 2.32 7.52 -2.54
C VAL A 77 1.10 7.08 -1.74
N GLY A 78 0.75 5.78 -1.77
CA GLY A 78 -0.34 5.23 -0.95
C GLY A 78 -0.11 5.42 0.55
N LEU A 79 1.10 5.11 1.04
CA LEU A 79 1.49 5.35 2.44
C LEU A 79 1.49 6.84 2.78
N TRP A 80 1.95 7.69 1.87
CA TRP A 80 1.96 9.14 2.06
C TRP A 80 0.55 9.71 2.22
N VAL A 81 -0.44 9.18 1.50
CA VAL A 81 -1.81 9.71 1.61
C VAL A 81 -2.57 9.02 2.72
N PHE A 82 -2.69 7.69 2.66
CA PHE A 82 -3.55 6.92 3.56
C PHE A 82 -2.85 6.58 4.88
N GLY A 83 -1.58 6.22 4.82
CA GLY A 83 -0.78 5.96 6.01
C GLY A 83 -0.66 7.20 6.90
N ASN A 84 -0.39 8.37 6.32
CA ASN A 84 -0.37 9.63 7.08
C ASN A 84 -1.74 9.94 7.72
N ALA A 85 -2.85 9.74 6.99
CA ALA A 85 -4.19 9.97 7.52
C ALA A 85 -4.49 9.04 8.72
N ILE A 86 -4.26 7.73 8.59
CA ILE A 86 -4.48 6.80 9.69
C ILE A 86 -3.54 7.09 10.86
N CYS A 87 -2.25 7.31 10.62
CA CYS A 87 -1.27 7.66 11.66
C CYS A 87 -1.66 8.95 12.41
N ALA A 88 -2.21 9.93 11.70
CA ALA A 88 -2.72 11.18 12.25
C ALA A 88 -3.91 10.97 13.20
N ARG A 89 -4.77 9.98 12.93
CA ARG A 89 -5.93 9.63 13.77
C ARG A 89 -5.55 8.79 14.98
N VAL A 90 -4.81 7.70 14.77
CA VAL A 90 -4.51 6.72 15.83
C VAL A 90 -3.32 7.14 16.70
N GLY A 91 -2.52 8.09 16.20
CA GLY A 91 -1.27 8.52 16.83
C GLY A 91 -0.08 7.64 16.44
N SER A 92 1.09 8.26 16.32
CA SER A 92 2.30 7.60 15.78
C SER A 92 2.71 6.33 16.54
N ALA A 93 2.55 6.28 17.87
CA ALA A 93 2.94 5.12 18.66
C ALA A 93 2.06 3.88 18.35
N ALA A 94 0.75 4.08 18.17
CA ALA A 94 -0.18 3.00 17.85
C ALA A 94 -0.17 2.61 16.37
N TYR A 95 0.32 3.50 15.49
CA TYR A 95 0.33 3.27 14.06
C TYR A 95 1.25 2.11 13.63
N ILE A 96 2.44 1.98 14.23
CA ILE A 96 3.39 0.91 13.87
C ILE A 96 2.78 -0.49 14.09
N PRO A 97 2.31 -0.86 15.30
CA PRO A 97 1.73 -2.19 15.50
C PRO A 97 0.46 -2.40 14.66
N LEU A 98 -0.35 -1.35 14.44
CA LEU A 98 -1.50 -1.42 13.55
C LEU A 98 -1.09 -1.77 12.10
N TYR A 99 -0.09 -1.08 11.56
CA TYR A 99 0.43 -1.33 10.21
C TYR A 99 0.92 -2.78 10.06
N LEU A 100 1.71 -3.25 11.02
CA LEU A 100 2.26 -4.61 10.99
C LEU A 100 1.16 -5.68 11.12
N ALA A 101 0.15 -5.43 11.96
CA ALA A 101 -0.99 -6.34 12.10
C ALA A 101 -1.84 -6.42 10.82
N LEU A 102 -2.09 -5.29 10.16
CA LEU A 102 -2.78 -5.26 8.86
C LEU A 102 -1.96 -5.98 7.78
N GLY A 103 -0.64 -5.82 7.79
CA GLY A 103 0.28 -6.54 6.90
C GLY A 103 0.27 -8.05 7.11
N ALA A 104 0.28 -8.49 8.37
CA ALA A 104 0.15 -9.90 8.72
C ALA A 104 -1.21 -10.48 8.29
N ALA A 105 -2.29 -9.75 8.55
CA ALA A 105 -3.64 -10.18 8.18
C ALA A 105 -3.81 -10.30 6.66
N THR A 106 -3.36 -9.30 5.90
CA THR A 106 -3.43 -9.33 4.43
C THR A 106 -2.54 -10.42 3.85
N GLY A 107 -1.35 -10.64 4.42
CA GLY A 107 -0.47 -11.74 4.05
C GLY A 107 -1.08 -13.12 4.32
N LEU A 108 -1.75 -13.28 5.47
CA LEU A 108 -2.45 -14.53 5.80
C LEU A 108 -3.59 -14.80 4.81
N VAL A 109 -4.39 -13.78 4.51
CA VAL A 109 -5.46 -13.87 3.50
C VAL A 109 -4.86 -14.28 2.15
N ALA A 110 -3.79 -13.61 1.69
CA ALA A 110 -3.12 -13.95 0.44
C ALA A 110 -2.66 -15.43 0.38
N LYS A 111 -2.08 -15.94 1.47
CA LYS A 111 -1.69 -17.36 1.57
C LYS A 111 -2.89 -18.31 1.49
N LEU A 112 -3.99 -17.99 2.18
CA LEU A 112 -5.21 -18.81 2.17
C LEU A 112 -5.84 -18.89 0.78
N PHE A 113 -5.74 -17.82 -0.01
CA PHE A 113 -6.24 -17.76 -1.38
C PHE A 113 -5.20 -18.18 -2.43
N GLY A 114 -4.05 -18.74 -2.02
CA GLY A 114 -3.08 -19.34 -2.92
C GLY A 114 -2.34 -18.33 -3.81
N THR A 115 -1.93 -17.17 -3.28
CA THR A 115 -1.03 -16.23 -3.97
C THR A 115 0.41 -16.36 -3.44
N PRO A 116 1.24 -17.27 -3.99
CA PRO A 116 2.42 -17.81 -3.31
C PRO A 116 3.69 -16.95 -3.39
N LEU A 117 3.63 -15.72 -3.93
CA LEU A 117 4.81 -14.88 -4.16
C LEU A 117 4.48 -13.38 -4.20
N ALA A 118 3.52 -12.94 -3.40
CA ALA A 118 3.18 -11.52 -3.30
C ALA A 118 4.26 -10.74 -2.50
N ILE A 119 4.65 -9.58 -3.03
CA ILE A 119 5.51 -8.59 -2.37
C ILE A 119 4.89 -7.20 -2.54
N GLY A 120 5.14 -6.32 -1.59
CA GLY A 120 4.73 -4.91 -1.64
C GLY A 120 3.72 -4.54 -0.57
N ALA A 121 3.65 -3.24 -0.25
CA ALA A 121 2.77 -2.72 0.80
C ALA A 121 1.30 -2.61 0.38
N SER A 122 0.93 -2.97 -0.85
CA SER A 122 -0.37 -2.70 -1.46
C SER A 122 -1.53 -3.31 -0.69
N GLY A 123 -1.40 -4.56 -0.23
CA GLY A 123 -2.39 -5.21 0.63
C GLY A 123 -2.63 -4.43 1.93
N THR A 124 -1.55 -4.03 2.60
CA THR A 124 -1.63 -3.22 3.82
C THR A 124 -2.21 -1.84 3.57
N ILE A 125 -1.85 -1.18 2.46
CA ILE A 125 -2.44 0.10 2.06
C ILE A 125 -3.93 -0.06 1.83
N ASN A 126 -4.38 -1.10 1.13
CA ASN A 126 -5.79 -1.40 0.93
C ASN A 126 -6.52 -1.62 2.26
N ALA A 127 -5.88 -2.28 3.23
CA ALA A 127 -6.42 -2.43 4.58
C ALA A 127 -6.51 -1.09 5.34
N LEU A 128 -5.49 -0.22 5.27
CA LEU A 128 -5.52 1.14 5.85
C LEU A 128 -6.60 2.00 5.21
N VAL A 129 -6.77 1.85 3.90
CA VAL A 129 -7.79 2.52 3.10
C VAL A 129 -9.19 2.06 3.52
N GLY A 130 -9.42 0.75 3.67
CA GLY A 130 -10.66 0.20 4.22
C GLY A 130 -10.94 0.71 5.64
N LEU A 131 -9.91 0.72 6.50
CA LEU A 131 -10.02 1.30 7.83
C LEU A 131 -10.40 2.79 7.79
N ALA A 132 -9.84 3.56 6.86
CA ALA A 132 -10.19 4.97 6.67
C ALA A 132 -11.65 5.16 6.21
N VAL A 133 -12.16 4.26 5.37
CA VAL A 133 -13.57 4.30 4.93
C VAL A 133 -14.52 3.98 6.09
N VAL A 134 -14.22 2.94 6.87
CA VAL A 134 -15.07 2.53 8.02
C VAL A 134 -15.05 3.60 9.12
N THR A 135 -13.87 4.12 9.45
CA THR A 135 -13.72 5.10 10.53
C THR A 135 -14.10 6.52 10.13
N SER A 136 -14.09 6.82 8.83
CA SER A 136 -14.21 8.19 8.33
C SER A 136 -14.76 8.25 6.89
N PRO A 137 -16.00 7.76 6.66
CA PRO A 137 -16.56 7.58 5.31
C PRO A 137 -16.81 8.89 4.57
N ARG A 138 -16.89 10.02 5.28
CA ARG A 138 -17.16 11.36 4.72
C ARG A 138 -15.90 12.17 4.45
N ILE A 139 -14.71 11.67 4.83
CA ILE A 139 -13.48 12.43 4.64
C ILE A 139 -13.11 12.47 3.16
N ARG A 140 -12.87 13.68 2.66
CA ARG A 140 -12.54 13.91 1.27
C ARG A 140 -11.06 13.63 1.02
N VAL A 141 -10.80 12.90 -0.06
CA VAL A 141 -9.47 12.66 -0.63
C VAL A 141 -9.34 13.57 -1.84
N THR A 142 -8.31 14.41 -1.85
CA THR A 142 -7.94 15.17 -3.03
C THR A 142 -7.10 14.27 -3.92
N ALA A 143 -7.61 13.93 -5.11
CA ALA A 143 -6.89 13.18 -6.12
C ALA A 143 -6.65 14.04 -7.36
N VAL A 144 -5.52 13.83 -8.02
CA VAL A 144 -5.29 14.30 -9.38
C VAL A 144 -5.73 13.21 -10.32
N VAL A 145 -6.68 13.54 -11.18
CA VAL A 145 -7.19 12.66 -12.21
C VAL A 145 -6.95 13.32 -13.53
N GLY A 146 -6.40 12.57 -14.46
CA GLY A 146 -6.23 13.08 -15.80
C GLY A 146 -6.38 12.02 -16.85
N ALA A 147 -6.77 12.50 -18.02
CA ALA A 147 -6.81 11.76 -19.26
C ALA A 147 -5.97 12.54 -20.27
N PHE A 148 -4.89 11.93 -20.76
CA PHE A 148 -3.95 12.60 -21.66
C PHE A 148 -3.40 13.91 -21.03
N TRP A 149 -3.56 15.06 -21.70
CA TRP A 149 -3.07 16.37 -21.27
C TRP A 149 -3.97 17.10 -20.27
N HIS A 150 -5.15 16.55 -19.95
CA HIS A 150 -6.10 17.21 -19.06
C HIS A 150 -5.90 16.74 -17.62
N VAL A 151 -5.26 17.58 -16.80
CA VAL A 151 -5.07 17.35 -15.36
C VAL A 151 -6.18 18.06 -14.59
N ARG A 152 -6.96 17.35 -13.79
CA ARG A 152 -7.93 17.95 -12.85
C ARG A 152 -7.70 17.45 -11.43
N LYS A 153 -7.81 18.37 -10.47
CA LYS A 153 -7.92 18.03 -9.04
C LYS A 153 -9.39 17.79 -8.73
N VAL A 154 -9.70 16.69 -8.08
CA VAL A 154 -11.07 16.34 -7.64
C VAL A 154 -11.01 15.96 -6.18
N ASP A 155 -11.96 16.50 -5.42
CA ASP A 155 -12.17 16.15 -4.04
C ASP A 155 -13.34 15.17 -3.99
N LEU A 156 -13.03 13.88 -3.79
CA LEU A 156 -14.03 12.82 -3.72
C LEU A 156 -14.07 12.27 -2.29
N PRO A 157 -15.24 11.85 -1.77
CA PRO A 157 -15.29 11.10 -0.52
C PRO A 157 -14.37 9.88 -0.61
N SER A 158 -13.63 9.59 0.45
CA SER A 158 -12.72 8.45 0.53
C SER A 158 -13.39 7.16 0.07
N ALA A 159 -14.64 6.92 0.50
CA ALA A 159 -15.42 5.75 0.08
C ALA A 159 -15.51 5.58 -1.46
N TRP A 160 -15.70 6.66 -2.22
CA TRP A 160 -15.77 6.60 -3.69
C TRP A 160 -14.42 6.35 -4.33
N PHE A 161 -13.34 6.93 -3.77
CA PHE A 161 -11.98 6.63 -4.19
C PHE A 161 -11.71 5.11 -4.08
N VAL A 162 -12.06 4.53 -2.93
CA VAL A 162 -11.82 3.11 -2.64
C VAL A 162 -12.69 2.21 -3.50
N ALA A 163 -13.97 2.53 -3.65
CA ALA A 163 -14.88 1.75 -4.47
C ALA A 163 -14.41 1.68 -5.94
N VAL A 164 -13.94 2.80 -6.51
CA VAL A 164 -13.40 2.82 -7.88
C VAL A 164 -12.09 2.05 -7.96
N TRP A 165 -11.20 2.18 -6.98
CA TRP A 165 -9.91 1.50 -6.97
C TRP A 165 -10.06 -0.03 -6.85
N VAL A 166 -10.86 -0.48 -5.89
CA VAL A 166 -11.20 -1.90 -5.72
C VAL A 166 -11.90 -2.43 -6.95
N LEU A 167 -12.80 -1.66 -7.57
CA LEU A 167 -13.46 -2.08 -8.80
C LEU A 167 -12.47 -2.23 -9.96
N ILE A 168 -11.49 -1.34 -10.09
CA ILE A 168 -10.43 -1.46 -11.11
C ILE A 168 -9.55 -2.68 -10.85
N ASP A 169 -9.13 -2.92 -9.61
CA ASP A 169 -8.33 -4.09 -9.24
C ASP A 169 -9.10 -5.39 -9.48
N VAL A 170 -10.39 -5.44 -9.14
CA VAL A 170 -11.27 -6.59 -9.35
C VAL A 170 -11.53 -6.82 -10.84
N VAL A 171 -11.88 -5.78 -11.60
CA VAL A 171 -12.08 -5.89 -13.05
C VAL A 171 -10.78 -6.28 -13.75
N GLY A 172 -9.64 -5.73 -13.33
CA GLY A 172 -8.33 -6.14 -13.84
C GLY A 172 -8.03 -7.60 -13.53
N ALA A 173 -8.29 -8.06 -12.31
CA ALA A 173 -8.13 -9.46 -11.94
C ALA A 173 -8.97 -10.39 -12.82
N PHE A 174 -10.22 -10.03 -13.14
CA PHE A 174 -11.10 -10.86 -13.99
C PHE A 174 -10.91 -10.66 -15.50
N ALA A 175 -10.40 -9.51 -15.95
CA ALA A 175 -10.19 -9.21 -17.38
C ALA A 175 -8.86 -9.75 -17.93
N PHE A 176 -7.95 -10.19 -17.05
CA PHE A 176 -6.68 -10.82 -17.42
C PHE A 176 -6.59 -12.29 -16.97
N ASP A 177 -7.70 -12.87 -16.49
CA ASP A 177 -7.83 -14.29 -16.11
C ASP A 177 -8.40 -15.14 -17.27
N ASP A 178 -7.94 -14.85 -18.50
CA ASP A 178 -8.20 -15.66 -19.69
C ASP A 178 -7.00 -16.61 -19.93
N GLY A 179 -6.87 -17.67 -19.12
CA GLY A 179 -6.10 -18.88 -19.44
C GLY A 179 -4.84 -19.17 -18.63
#